data_AF-A0A382YFF7-F1
#
_entry.id   AF-A0A382YFF7-F1
#
_cell.length_a   1.000
_cell.length_b   1.000
_cell.length_c   1.000
_cell.angle_alpha   90.00
_cell.angle_beta   90.00
_cell.angle_gamma   90.00
#
_symmetry.space_group_name_H-M   'P 1'
#
loop_
_entity.id
_entity.type
_entity.pdbx_description
1 polymer ?
#
loop_
_entity_poly.entity_id
_entity_poly.type
_entity_poly.pdbx_seq_one_letter_code
_entity_poly.pdbx_strand_id
1 'polypeptide(L)' 'MPTNVPPQYRDAEQRFRDASTIQAKIAALQEMLQIMPKHKGTDHLKAQLRSRLSRLMSDLETSSGGKGGRTEPFSLPKE' A
#
# COMPACT_ATOMS: atom_id res chain seq x y z
N MET A 1 2.91 -21.71 -0.53
CA MET A 1 3.92 -22.17 0.45
C MET A 1 3.63 -21.51 1.79
N PRO A 2 3.82 -22.19 2.93
CA PRO A 2 3.69 -21.56 4.24
C PRO A 2 4.74 -20.44 4.33
N THR A 3 4.28 -19.19 4.43
CA THR A 3 5.17 -18.05 4.54
C THR A 3 5.65 -17.95 5.98
N ASN A 4 6.84 -18.49 6.27
CA ASN A 4 7.49 -18.27 7.55
C ASN A 4 8.00 -16.83 7.60
N VAL A 5 7.12 -15.93 8.04
CA VAL A 5 7.45 -14.53 8.31
C VAL A 5 8.06 -14.41 9.71
N PRO A 6 9.08 -13.56 9.90
CA PRO A 6 9.70 -13.36 11.21
C PRO A 6 8.69 -12.80 12.22
N PRO A 7 8.90 -13.01 13.53
CA PRO A 7 8.00 -12.48 14.57
C PRO A 7 7.79 -10.96 14.46
N GLN A 8 8.84 -10.22 14.13
CA GLN A 8 8.80 -8.77 13.89
C GLN A 8 7.80 -8.37 12.78
N TYR A 9 7.59 -9.23 11.78
CA TYR A 9 6.59 -9.00 10.74
C TYR A 9 5.17 -9.09 11.31
N ARG A 10 4.93 -10.01 12.25
CA ARG A 10 3.62 -10.17 12.88
C ARG A 10 3.27 -8.97 13.74
N ASP A 11 4.25 -8.40 14.46
CA ASP A 11 4.06 -7.13 15.19
C ASP A 11 3.69 -5.98 14.24
N ALA A 12 4.40 -5.84 13.11
CA ALA A 12 4.08 -4.82 12.11
C ALA A 12 2.72 -5.07 11.44
N GLU A 13 2.33 -6.33 11.22
CA GLU A 13 1.01 -6.70 10.73
C GLU A 13 -0.10 -6.35 11.75
N GLN A 14 0.15 -6.58 13.03
CA GLN A 14 -0.77 -6.20 14.09
C GLN A 14 -0.96 -4.67 14.13
N ARG A 15 0.13 -3.90 14.05
CA ARG A 15 0.07 -2.43 13.92
C ARG A 15 -0.75 -2.00 12.69
N PHE A 16 -0.59 -2.68 11.56
CA PHE A 16 -1.40 -2.40 10.37
C PHE A 16 -2.89 -2.66 10.59
N ARG A 17 -3.25 -3.72 11.33
CA ARG A 17 -4.64 -4.06 11.67
C ARG A 17 -5.25 -3.07 12.66
N ASP A 18 -4.49 -2.63 13.66
CA ASP A 18 -4.95 -1.70 14.69
C ASP A 18 -4.97 -0.24 14.20
N ALA A 19 -4.22 0.09 13.15
CA ALA A 19 -4.13 1.43 12.60
C ALA A 19 -5.50 1.95 12.09
N SER A 20 -5.97 3.06 12.67
CA SER A 20 -7.22 3.71 12.25
C SER A 20 -7.04 4.68 11.08
N THR A 21 -5.84 5.25 10.92
CA THR A 21 -5.56 6.24 9.86
C THR A 21 -4.85 5.62 8.66
N ILE A 22 -5.09 6.19 7.47
CA ILE A 22 -4.42 5.75 6.22
C ILE A 22 -2.90 5.90 6.36
N GLN A 23 -2.43 7.00 6.97
CA GLN A 23 -1.00 7.27 7.19
C GLN A 23 -0.35 6.18 8.07
N ALA A 24 -1.00 5.80 9.18
CA ALA A 24 -0.49 4.74 10.05
C ALA A 24 -0.48 3.38 9.32
N LYS A 25 -1.49 3.10 8.50
CA LYS A 25 -1.52 1.89 7.65
C LYS A 25 -0.37 1.88 6.64
N ILE A 26 -0.05 3.01 6.00
CA ILE A 26 1.08 3.13 5.07
C ILE A 26 2.40 2.88 5.80
N ALA A 27 2.61 3.49 6.97
CA ALA A 27 3.82 3.30 7.76
C ALA A 27 4.02 1.82 8.16
N ALA A 28 2.95 1.16 8.63
CA ALA A 28 3.01 -0.26 8.98
C ALA A 28 3.33 -1.15 7.77
N LEU A 29 2.74 -0.88 6.60
CA LEU A 29 3.07 -1.61 5.36
C LEU A 29 4.54 -1.43 4.93
N GLN A 30 5.10 -0.23 5.12
CA GLN A 30 6.52 0.02 4.86
C GLN A 30 7.42 -0.77 5.80
N GLU A 31 7.11 -0.81 7.10
CA GLU A 31 7.83 -1.64 8.07
C GLU A 31 7.76 -3.13 7.71
N MET A 32 6.56 -3.63 7.35
CA MET A 32 6.36 -5.00 6.92
C MET A 32 7.23 -5.36 5.68
N LEU A 33 7.38 -4.44 4.73
CA LEU A 33 8.24 -4.61 3.55
C LEU A 33 9.73 -4.57 3.88
N GLN A 34 10.14 -3.80 4.89
CA GLN A 34 11.54 -3.70 5.35
C GLN A 34 11.99 -4.96 6.08
N ILE A 35 11.11 -5.53 6.92
CA ILE A 35 11.37 -6.74 7.71
C ILE A 35 11.32 -8.01 6.84
N MET A 36 10.63 -7.94 5.70
CA MET A 36 10.39 -9.11 4.85
C MET A 36 11.70 -9.76 4.35
N PRO A 37 11.85 -11.08 4.51
CA PRO A 37 13.06 -11.76 4.03
C PRO A 37 13.09 -11.80 2.50
N LYS A 38 14.30 -11.73 1.92
CA LYS A 38 14.55 -11.59 0.47
C LYS A 38 14.70 -12.94 -0.23
N HIS A 39 13.72 -13.85 -0.11
CA HIS A 39 13.75 -15.14 -0.78
C HIS A 39 12.42 -15.42 -1.52
N LYS A 40 12.40 -16.36 -2.47
CA LYS A 40 11.23 -16.60 -3.33
C LYS A 40 9.92 -16.91 -2.58
N GLY A 41 10.00 -17.46 -1.36
CA GLY A 41 8.84 -17.78 -0.53
C GLY A 41 8.01 -16.57 -0.10
N THR A 42 8.55 -15.35 -0.17
CA THR A 42 7.87 -14.11 0.19
C THR A 42 7.55 -13.21 -0.99
N ASP A 43 7.88 -13.62 -2.22
CA ASP A 43 7.72 -12.78 -3.41
C ASP A 43 6.26 -12.37 -3.65
N HIS A 44 5.34 -13.34 -3.57
CA HIS A 44 3.90 -13.08 -3.69
C HIS A 44 3.39 -12.16 -2.58
N LEU A 45 3.85 -12.35 -1.33
CA LEU A 45 3.43 -11.51 -0.21
C LEU A 45 3.96 -10.08 -0.38
N LYS A 46 5.20 -9.92 -0.83
CA LYS A 46 5.81 -8.62 -1.16
C LYS A 46 5.00 -7.89 -2.22
N ALA A 47 4.59 -8.59 -3.28
CA ALA A 47 3.75 -8.03 -4.33
C ALA A 47 2.41 -7.55 -3.77
N GLN A 48 1.73 -8.38 -2.95
CA GLN A 48 0.48 -8.00 -2.31
C GLN A 48 0.62 -6.76 -1.40
N LEU A 49 1.66 -6.69 -0.58
CA LEU A 49 1.91 -5.54 0.29
C LEU A 49 2.16 -4.26 -0.52
N ARG A 50 2.94 -4.34 -1.60
CA ARG A 50 3.17 -3.18 -2.49
C ARG A 50 1.90 -2.70 -3.16
N SER A 51 1.05 -3.61 -3.65
CA SER A 51 -0.24 -3.26 -4.23
C SER A 51 -1.16 -2.58 -3.20
N ARG A 52 -1.17 -3.04 -1.95
CA ARG A 52 -1.92 -2.39 -0.87
C ARG A 52 -1.37 -1.00 -0.54
N LEU A 53 -0.05 -0.85 -0.47
CA LEU A 53 0.60 0.43 -0.19
C LEU A 53 0.26 1.46 -1.27
N SER A 54 0.36 1.09 -2.55
CA SER A 54 0.01 1.97 -3.66
C SER A 54 -1.44 2.45 -3.60
N ARG A 55 -2.39 1.56 -3.30
CA ARG A 55 -3.81 1.93 -3.13
C ARG A 55 -4.02 2.93 -2.01
N LEU A 56 -3.39 2.71 -0.85
CA LEU A 56 -3.52 3.61 0.30
C LEU A 56 -2.87 4.96 0.04
N MET A 57 -1.74 5.01 -0.67
CA MET A 57 -1.15 6.29 -1.09
C MET A 57 -2.09 7.06 -2.04
N SER A 58 -2.65 6.39 -3.04
CA SER A 58 -3.62 7.03 -3.96
C SER A 58 -4.89 7.51 -3.25
N ASP A 59 -5.38 6.76 -2.25
CA ASP A 59 -6.53 7.14 -1.43
C ASP A 59 -6.23 8.37 -0.56
N LEU A 60 -5.01 8.46 -0.01
CA LEU A 60 -4.55 9.63 0.74
C LEU A 60 -4.47 10.88 -0.15
N GLU A 61 -3.95 10.73 -1.38
CA GLU A 61 -3.87 11.82 -2.36
C GLU A 61 -5.27 12.27 -2.82
N THR A 62 -6.17 11.32 -3.09
CA THR A 62 -7.55 11.61 -3.53
C THR A 62 -8.40 12.25 -2.42
N SER A 63 -8.17 11.86 -1.15
CA SER A 63 -8.87 12.47 -0.01
C SER A 63 -8.39 13.89 0.30
N SER A 64 -7.15 14.22 -0.07
CA SER A 64 -6.56 15.56 0.15
C SER A 64 -6.83 16.52 -1.01
N GLY A 65 -6.99 16.01 -2.22
CA GLY A 65 -7.37 16.77 -3.42
C GLY A 65 -8.79 16.43 -3.84
N GLY A 66 -9.77 17.15 -3.29
CA GLY A 66 -11.17 16.98 -3.68
C GLY A 66 -11.34 16.98 -5.20
N LYS A 67 -12.04 15.94 -5.72
CA LYS A 67 -12.61 15.80 -7.08
C LYS A 67 -12.16 16.91 -8.07
N GLY A 68 -10.90 16.87 -8.47
CA GLY A 68 -10.34 17.78 -9.47
C GLY A 68 -9.95 16.95 -10.67
N GLY A 69 -10.66 17.15 -11.79
CA GLY A 69 -10.63 16.31 -12.97
C GLY A 69 -9.23 15.85 -13.37
N ARG A 70 -9.13 14.55 -13.71
CA ARG A 70 -8.20 14.14 -14.76
C ARG A 70 -8.73 14.77 -16.05
N THR A 71 -8.42 16.04 -16.27
CA THR A 71 -8.60 16.67 -17.57
C THR A 71 -7.64 15.95 -18.49
N GLU A 72 -8.15 15.06 -19.32
CA GLU A 72 -7.35 14.46 -20.36
C GLU A 72 -6.82 15.60 -21.23
N PRO A 73 -5.51 15.73 -21.44
CA PRO A 73 -4.93 16.85 -22.18
C PRO A 73 -5.36 16.93 -23.65
N PHE A 74 -6.17 15.97 -24.13
CA PHE A 74 -6.56 15.83 -25.53
C PHE A 74 -8.07 15.65 -25.76
N SER A 75 -8.96 16.11 -24.86
CA SER A 75 -10.39 16.19 -25.21
C SER A 75 -10.62 17.38 -26.16
N LEU A 76 -10.54 17.12 -27.46
CA LEU A 76 -11.05 18.02 -28.49
C LEU A 76 -12.57 17.84 -28.59
N PRO A 77 -13.39 18.88 -28.33
CA PRO A 77 -14.81 18.84 -28.60
C PRO A 77 -15.03 18.76 -30.11
N LYS A 78 -15.93 17.86 -30.54
CA LYS A 78 -16.34 17.73 -31.92
C LYS A 78 -17.50 18.71 -32.17
N GLU A 79 -17.31 19.56 -33.17
CA GLU A 79 -18.31 20.52 -33.67
C GLU A 79 -19.46 19.81 -34.39
#